data_AF-A0A6I6NGG0-F1
#
_entry.id   AF-A0A6I6NGG0-F1
#
_cell.length_a   1.000
_cell.length_b   1.000
_cell.length_c   1.000
_cell.angle_alpha   90.00
_cell.angle_beta   90.00
_cell.angle_gamma   90.00
#
_symmetry.space_group_name_H-M   'P 1'
#
loop_
_entity.id
_entity.type
_entity.pdbx_description
1 polymer ?
#
loop_
_entity_poly.entity_id
_entity_poly.type
_entity_poly.pdbx_seq_one_letter_code
_entity_poly.pdbx_strand_id
1 'polypeptide(L)' 'MTGPGRYHLLHTIGGRPAQHGWWGNEKVAREKYGDCVGLHRAPGARITLTDEETGTVLTTWPDEQ' A
#
# COMPACT_ATOMS: atom_id res chain seq x y z
N MET A 1 2.81 18.26 14.16
CA MET A 1 3.79 18.04 13.08
C MET A 1 3.24 16.92 12.22
N THR A 2 2.55 17.29 11.14
CA THR A 2 1.79 16.39 10.29
C THR A 2 2.75 15.66 9.35
N GLY A 3 3.42 14.62 9.86
CA GLY A 3 4.11 13.66 9.02
C GLY A 3 3.11 12.98 8.07
N PRO A 4 3.55 12.50 6.90
CA PRO A 4 2.64 12.01 5.85
C PRO A 4 1.68 10.91 6.35
N GLY A 5 2.09 10.11 7.31
CA GLY A 5 1.32 9.05 7.97
C GLY A 5 2.30 7.98 8.44
N ARG A 6 1.85 7.03 9.26
CA ARG A 6 2.68 5.89 9.70
C ARG A 6 2.64 4.75 8.67
N TYR A 7 1.50 4.56 8.05
CA TYR A 7 1.24 3.47 7.12
C TYR A 7 1.27 4.02 5.69
N HIS A 8 2.16 3.48 4.87
CA HIS A 8 2.35 3.87 3.48
C HIS A 8 1.84 2.77 2.56
N LEU A 9 0.86 3.09 1.72
CA LEU A 9 0.44 2.23 0.63
C LEU A 9 1.13 2.71 -0.64
N LEU A 10 1.83 1.80 -1.30
CA LEU A 10 2.47 2.02 -2.58
C LEU A 10 1.88 1.07 -3.62
N HIS A 11 1.28 1.62 -4.66
CA HIS A 11 0.81 0.91 -5.84
C HIS A 11 1.76 1.20 -7.01
N THR A 12 2.36 0.15 -7.54
CA THR A 12 3.24 0.18 -8.70
C THR A 12 2.62 -0.59 -9.87
N ILE A 13 2.87 -0.16 -11.09
CA ILE A 13 2.48 -0.87 -12.32
C ILE A 13 3.75 -1.03 -13.15
N GLY A 14 4.13 -2.28 -13.46
CA GLY A 14 5.37 -2.57 -14.17
C GLY A 14 6.62 -2.03 -13.44
N GLY A 15 6.62 -2.07 -12.10
CA GLY A 15 7.71 -1.59 -11.25
C GLY A 15 7.80 -0.07 -11.10
N ARG A 16 6.87 0.71 -11.69
CA ARG A 16 6.82 2.16 -11.54
C ARG A 16 5.73 2.58 -10.56
N PRO A 17 5.99 3.54 -9.64
CA PRO A 17 4.96 4.06 -8.74
C PRO A 17 3.85 4.73 -9.55
N ALA A 18 2.64 4.17 -9.46
CA ALA A 18 1.44 4.67 -10.11
C ALA A 18 0.60 5.50 -9.13
N GLN A 19 0.47 5.03 -7.89
CA GLN A 19 -0.25 5.72 -6.83
C GLN A 19 0.39 5.39 -5.48
N HIS A 20 0.32 6.32 -4.55
CA HIS A 20 0.70 6.06 -3.17
C HIS A 20 -0.13 6.93 -2.22
N GLY A 21 -0.26 6.48 -0.97
CA GLY A 21 -1.04 7.15 0.04
C GLY A 21 -0.51 6.84 1.43
N TRP A 22 -0.84 7.73 2.38
CA TRP A 22 -0.34 7.64 3.74
C TRP A 22 -1.47 7.81 4.75
N TRP A 23 -1.43 7.02 5.83
CA TRP A 23 -2.43 7.06 6.91
C TRP A 23 -1.78 6.95 8.28
N GLY A 24 -2.38 7.60 9.28
CA GLY A 24 -1.98 7.48 10.68
C GLY A 24 -2.57 6.26 11.42
N ASN A 25 -3.50 5.53 10.79
CA ASN A 25 -4.22 4.42 11.41
C ASN A 25 -4.14 3.16 10.53
N GLU A 26 -3.67 2.04 11.10
CA GLU A 26 -3.46 0.78 10.37
C GLU A 26 -4.77 0.26 9.75
N LYS A 27 -5.86 0.32 10.53
CA LYS A 27 -7.15 -0.22 10.12
C LYS A 27 -7.64 0.50 8.87
N VAL A 28 -7.56 1.83 8.85
CA VAL A 28 -7.91 2.64 7.67
C VAL A 28 -6.99 2.32 6.50
N ALA A 29 -5.68 2.14 6.74
CA ALA A 29 -4.73 1.80 5.69
C ALA A 29 -5.01 0.43 5.05
N ARG A 30 -5.38 -0.58 5.86
CA ARG A 30 -5.80 -1.91 5.38
C ARG A 30 -7.11 -1.86 4.60
N GLU A 31 -8.07 -1.06 5.03
CA GLU A 31 -9.32 -0.84 4.28
C GLU A 31 -9.03 -0.21 2.91
N LYS A 32 -8.12 0.77 2.84
CA LYS A 32 -7.68 1.39 1.57
C LYS A 32 -6.85 0.45 0.70
N TYR A 33 -6.06 -0.44 1.30
CA TYR A 33 -5.39 -1.51 0.57
C TYR A 33 -6.39 -2.43 -0.14
N GLY A 34 -7.43 -2.90 0.56
CA GLY A 34 -8.46 -3.75 -0.04
C GLY A 34 -9.20 -3.07 -1.20
N ASP A 35 -9.54 -1.79 -1.04
CA ASP A 35 -10.15 -0.97 -2.10
C ASP A 35 -9.24 -0.84 -3.33
N CYS A 36 -7.94 -0.57 -3.11
CA CYS A 36 -6.95 -0.44 -4.17
C CYS A 36 -6.74 -1.78 -4.92
N VAL A 37 -6.70 -2.90 -4.20
CA VAL A 37 -6.64 -4.25 -4.78
C VAL A 37 -7.90 -4.58 -5.58
N GLY A 38 -9.07 -4.12 -5.14
CA GLY A 38 -10.33 -4.29 -5.88
C GLY A 38 -10.33 -3.50 -7.19
N LEU A 39 -9.83 -2.27 -7.16
CA LEU A 39 -9.85 -1.34 -8.30
C LEU A 39 -8.75 -1.61 -9.33
N HIS A 40 -7.56 -2.03 -8.89
CA HIS A 40 -6.35 -2.08 -9.73
C HIS A 40 -5.81 -3.50 -9.93
N ARG A 41 -6.68 -4.45 -10.30
CA ARG A 41 -6.26 -5.79 -10.74
C ARG A 41 -5.70 -5.80 -12.17
N ALA A 42 -4.75 -4.91 -12.46
CA ALA A 42 -4.07 -4.88 -13.74
C ALA A 42 -2.87 -5.86 -13.74
N PRO A 43 -2.55 -6.50 -14.88
CA PRO A 43 -1.35 -7.31 -14.99
C PRO A 43 -0.09 -6.47 -14.73
N GLY A 44 0.78 -6.95 -13.84
CA GLY A 44 1.98 -6.23 -13.42
C GLY A 44 1.73 -5.12 -12.39
N ALA A 45 0.51 -5.00 -11.86
CA ALA A 45 0.24 -4.17 -10.70
C ALA A 45 0.75 -4.87 -9.42
N ARG A 46 1.44 -4.10 -8.58
CA ARG A 46 1.90 -4.54 -7.26
C ARG A 46 1.57 -3.48 -6.24
N ILE A 47 0.84 -3.87 -5.20
CA ILE A 47 0.37 -2.97 -4.13
C ILE A 47 1.00 -3.44 -2.83
N THR A 48 1.69 -2.56 -2.13
CA THR A 48 2.37 -2.88 -0.87
C THR A 48 1.90 -1.91 0.20
N LEU A 49 1.58 -2.43 1.38
CA LEU A 49 1.30 -1.63 2.56
C LEU A 49 2.45 -1.82 3.56
N THR A 50 3.12 -0.73 3.89
CA THR A 50 4.28 -0.70 4.78
C THR A 50 3.97 0.12 6.03
N ASP A 51 4.37 -0.39 7.18
CA ASP A 51 4.48 0.38 8.41
C ASP A 51 5.85 1.05 8.44
N GLU A 52 5.90 2.35 8.17
CA GLU A 52 7.16 3.09 8.02
C GLU A 52 7.82 3.40 9.37
N GLU A 53 7.07 3.31 10.47
CA GLU A 53 7.65 3.41 11.82
C GLU A 53 8.54 2.21 12.14
N THR A 54 8.14 1.00 11.75
CA THR A 54 8.93 -0.22 11.97
C THR A 54 9.72 -0.67 10.74
N GLY A 55 9.44 -0.10 9.57
CA GLY A 55 9.96 -0.56 8.28
C GLY A 55 9.38 -1.89 7.81
N THR A 56 8.26 -2.34 8.39
CA THR A 56 7.69 -3.66 8.13
C THR A 56 6.67 -3.61 7.00
N VAL A 57 6.78 -4.49 6.01
CA VAL A 57 5.70 -4.71 5.04
C VAL A 57 4.59 -5.49 5.71
N LEU A 58 3.44 -4.85 5.90
CA LEU A 58 2.27 -5.45 6.53
C LEU A 58 1.52 -6.39 5.58
N THR A 59 1.51 -6.08 4.29
CA THR A 59 0.90 -6.90 3.24
C THR A 59 1.35 -6.46 1.85
N THR A 60 1.33 -7.37 0.89
CA THR A 60 1.60 -7.08 -0.52
C THR A 60 0.57 -7.80 -1.40
N TRP A 61 0.29 -7.26 -2.57
CA TRP A 61 -0.56 -7.85 -3.60
C TRP A 61 0.15 -7.76 -4.96
N PRO A 62 0.06 -8.77 -5.84
CA PRO A 62 -0.41 -10.12 -5.53
C PRO A 62 0.46 -10.74 -4.43
N ASP A 63 -0.12 -11.62 -3.62
CA ASP A 63 0.61 -12.33 -2.58
C ASP A 63 1.74 -13.13 -3.25
N GLU A 64 2.98 -12.90 -2.83
CA GLU A 64 4.13 -13.69 -3.30
C GLU A 64 4.09 -15.04 -2.60
N GLN A 65 3.25 -15.93 -3.12
CA GLN A 65 3.14 -17.32 -2.67
C GLN A 65 4.24 -18.20 -3.27
#